data_AF-A0A957FW31-F1
#
_entry.id   AF-A0A957FW31-F1
#
_cell.length_a   1.000
_cell.length_b   1.000
_cell.length_c   1.000
_cell.angle_alpha   90.00
_cell.angle_beta   90.00
_cell.angle_gamma   90.00
#
_symmetry.space_group_name_H-M   'P 1'
#
loop_
_entity.id
_entity.type
_entity.pdbx_description
1 polymer ?
#
loop_
_entity_poly.entity_id
_entity_poly.type
_entity_poly.pdbx_seq_one_letter_code
_entity_poly.pdbx_strand_id
1 'polypeptide(L)'
;WHLRQGEPATAQQILATAVALWQEGEPSIELSRLLYHALASFQNNDQAAAQKSLALAEHFLSGSDARHFDILQQHVASHVNADPLALVAAREELAAQAEAIEEPELRHAFLHNIPLHRELAAPPTGSAIVSWQLPSRERASSRLTVQWTVDDPLVDGAVLQRDGPAALRRFRLQRLLREAAAQGAAPTNDDLATALNVSRRTIQRDLKSLHLDL
;
A
#
# COMPACT_ATOMS: atom_id res chain seq x y z
N TRP A 1 -4.48 5.01 -20.73
CA TRP A 1 -4.08 3.96 -21.69
C TRP A 1 -2.57 4.03 -21.94
N HIS A 2 -2.05 5.18 -22.40
CA HIS A 2 -0.61 5.42 -22.63
C HIS A 2 0.33 5.07 -21.46
N LEU A 3 -0.02 5.45 -20.21
CA LEU A 3 0.78 5.05 -19.03
C LEU A 3 0.95 3.52 -18.90
N ARG A 4 -0.08 2.74 -19.25
CA ARG A 4 -0.02 1.28 -19.21
C ARG A 4 0.84 0.69 -20.34
N GLN A 5 1.02 1.42 -21.43
CA GLN A 5 1.85 1.01 -22.57
C GLN A 5 3.32 1.44 -22.41
N GLY A 6 3.68 2.08 -21.29
CA GLY A 6 5.02 2.63 -21.12
C GLY A 6 5.29 3.86 -21.97
N GLU A 7 4.25 4.65 -22.29
CA GLU A 7 4.34 5.88 -23.08
C GLU A 7 4.08 7.13 -22.20
N PRO A 8 4.96 7.44 -21.22
CA PRO A 8 4.71 8.52 -20.26
C PRO A 8 4.72 9.91 -20.91
N ALA A 9 5.56 10.15 -21.92
CA ALA A 9 5.60 11.44 -22.63
C ALA A 9 4.26 11.77 -23.33
N THR A 10 3.70 10.79 -24.06
CA THR A 10 2.39 10.93 -24.71
C THR A 10 1.28 11.12 -23.68
N ALA A 11 1.32 10.35 -22.59
CA ALA A 11 0.38 10.50 -21.49
C ALA A 11 0.44 11.90 -20.88
N GLN A 12 1.66 12.40 -20.60
CA GLN A 12 1.88 13.73 -20.05
C GLN A 12 1.31 14.81 -20.96
N GLN A 13 1.57 14.78 -22.26
CA GLN A 13 1.08 15.80 -23.19
C GLN A 13 -0.45 15.86 -23.25
N ILE A 14 -1.11 14.70 -23.32
CA ILE A 14 -2.58 14.61 -23.34
C ILE A 14 -3.16 15.13 -22.02
N LEU A 15 -2.58 14.69 -20.90
CA LEU A 15 -3.05 15.06 -19.57
C LEU A 15 -2.77 16.53 -19.25
N ALA A 16 -1.65 17.09 -19.71
CA ALA A 16 -1.33 18.51 -19.56
C ALA A 16 -2.37 19.39 -20.26
N THR A 17 -2.79 18.99 -21.47
CA THR A 17 -3.86 19.67 -22.20
C THR A 17 -5.18 19.61 -21.43
N ALA A 18 -5.54 18.44 -20.89
CA ALA A 18 -6.75 18.27 -20.09
C ALA A 18 -6.71 19.09 -18.78
N VAL A 19 -5.56 19.14 -18.11
CA VAL A 19 -5.36 19.95 -16.89
C VAL A 19 -5.45 21.45 -17.21
N ALA A 20 -4.85 21.91 -18.31
CA ALA A 20 -4.92 23.31 -18.73
C ALA A 20 -6.36 23.75 -19.06
N LEU A 21 -7.07 22.96 -19.89
CA LEU A 21 -8.48 23.21 -20.22
C LEU A 21 -9.38 23.24 -18.97
N TRP A 22 -9.07 22.40 -17.98
CA TRP A 22 -9.79 22.38 -16.71
C TRP A 22 -9.51 23.62 -15.86
N GLN A 23 -8.25 24.07 -15.78
CA GLN A 23 -7.90 25.31 -15.07
C GLN A 23 -8.62 26.54 -15.62
N GLU A 24 -9.09 26.48 -16.87
CA GLU A 24 -9.81 27.54 -17.57
C GLU A 24 -11.35 27.41 -17.49
N GLY A 25 -11.92 26.32 -16.94
CA GLY A 25 -13.36 25.98 -17.00
C GLY A 25 -14.06 25.71 -15.65
N GLU A 26 -15.34 25.30 -15.70
CA GLU A 26 -16.15 24.98 -14.49
C GLU A 26 -15.62 23.73 -13.74
N PRO A 27 -15.64 23.73 -12.39
CA PRO A 27 -14.80 22.89 -11.54
C PRO A 27 -15.46 21.55 -11.19
N SER A 28 -15.82 20.73 -12.19
CA SER A 28 -15.94 19.30 -11.89
C SER A 28 -14.52 18.74 -11.78
N ILE A 29 -13.95 18.84 -10.58
CA ILE A 29 -12.58 18.42 -10.29
C ILE A 29 -12.50 16.90 -10.53
N GLU A 30 -11.83 16.49 -11.60
CA GLU A 30 -11.43 15.10 -11.76
C GLU A 30 -10.02 14.92 -11.17
N LEU A 31 -9.97 14.71 -9.85
CA LEU A 31 -8.75 14.44 -9.08
C LEU A 31 -7.87 13.37 -9.74
N SER A 32 -8.50 12.35 -10.34
CA SER A 32 -7.81 11.31 -11.12
C SER A 32 -6.91 11.89 -12.22
N ARG A 33 -7.33 12.94 -12.93
CA ARG A 33 -6.54 13.55 -14.01
C ARG A 33 -5.30 14.23 -13.47
N LEU A 34 -5.41 14.95 -12.35
CA LEU A 34 -4.26 15.59 -11.70
C LEU A 34 -3.26 14.53 -11.19
N LEU A 35 -3.74 13.47 -10.56
CA LEU A 35 -2.91 12.38 -10.06
C LEU A 35 -2.22 11.60 -11.19
N TYR A 36 -2.93 11.29 -12.28
CA TYR A 36 -2.30 10.66 -13.45
C TYR A 36 -1.34 11.60 -14.18
N HIS A 37 -1.61 12.91 -14.22
CA HIS A 37 -0.69 13.88 -14.79
C HIS A 37 0.60 13.98 -13.96
N ALA A 38 0.47 13.94 -12.63
CA ALA A 38 1.61 13.91 -11.72
C ALA A 38 2.50 12.69 -11.98
N LEU A 39 1.89 11.50 -12.08
CA LEU A 39 2.60 10.25 -12.36
C LEU A 39 3.27 10.25 -13.74
N ALA A 40 2.56 10.72 -14.77
CA ALA A 40 3.09 10.81 -16.13
C ALA A 40 4.30 11.76 -16.21
N SER A 41 4.20 12.91 -15.54
CA SER A 41 5.28 13.90 -15.47
C SER A 41 6.51 13.33 -14.75
N PHE A 42 6.30 12.63 -13.63
CA PHE A 42 7.38 11.95 -12.90
C PHE A 42 8.09 10.91 -13.77
N GLN A 43 7.33 10.03 -14.44
CA GLN A 43 7.87 9.02 -15.34
C GLN A 43 8.61 9.61 -16.56
N ASN A 44 8.29 10.86 -16.93
CA ASN A 44 8.99 11.60 -17.98
C ASN A 44 10.13 12.51 -17.44
N ASN A 45 10.53 12.34 -16.17
CA ASN A 45 11.55 13.13 -15.47
C ASN A 45 11.23 14.63 -15.33
N ASP A 46 9.96 15.03 -15.45
CA ASP A 46 9.48 16.39 -15.20
C ASP A 46 9.01 16.52 -13.74
N GLN A 47 9.98 16.61 -12.84
CA GLN A 47 9.75 16.64 -11.39
C GLN A 47 8.91 17.85 -10.97
N ALA A 48 9.11 19.01 -11.60
CA ALA A 48 8.39 20.24 -11.26
C ALA A 48 6.90 20.14 -11.62
N ALA A 49 6.58 19.63 -12.81
CA ALA A 49 5.18 19.41 -13.19
C ALA A 49 4.53 18.32 -12.34
N ALA A 50 5.29 17.27 -11.97
CA ALA A 50 4.81 16.21 -11.10
C ALA A 50 4.39 16.75 -9.72
N GLN A 51 5.29 17.49 -9.07
CA GLN A 51 5.05 18.09 -7.75
C GLN A 51 3.90 19.10 -7.78
N LYS A 52 3.86 19.96 -8.80
CA LYS A 52 2.77 20.94 -8.96
C LYS A 52 1.40 20.25 -9.06
N SER A 53 1.32 19.17 -9.84
CA SER A 53 0.06 18.45 -10.08
C SER A 53 -0.41 17.68 -8.84
N LEU A 54 0.53 17.09 -8.09
CA LEU A 54 0.24 16.44 -6.81
C LEU A 54 -0.27 17.46 -5.79
N ALA A 55 0.42 18.60 -5.63
CA ALA A 55 0.02 19.64 -4.69
C ALA A 55 -1.38 20.22 -5.02
N LEU A 56 -1.70 20.35 -6.31
CA LEU A 56 -3.06 20.72 -6.74
C LEU A 56 -4.07 19.64 -6.35
N ALA A 57 -3.78 18.37 -6.61
CA ALA A 57 -4.68 17.28 -6.22
C ALA A 57 -4.94 17.26 -4.70
N GLU A 58 -3.91 17.43 -3.89
CA GLU A 58 -4.00 17.52 -2.42
C GLU A 58 -4.86 18.70 -1.97
N HIS A 59 -4.70 19.87 -2.60
CA HIS A 59 -5.49 21.05 -2.29
C HIS A 59 -6.99 20.86 -2.54
N PHE A 60 -7.33 20.12 -3.61
CA PHE A 60 -8.72 19.91 -4.03
C PHE A 60 -9.36 18.67 -3.41
N LEU A 61 -8.61 17.87 -2.65
CA LEU A 61 -9.13 16.67 -2.03
C LEU A 61 -10.13 17.04 -0.92
N SER A 62 -11.41 16.83 -1.16
CA SER A 62 -12.44 16.94 -0.13
C SER A 62 -12.47 15.66 0.72
N GLY A 63 -12.91 15.76 1.99
CA GLY A 63 -12.97 14.59 2.88
C GLY A 63 -13.85 13.44 2.37
N SER A 64 -14.86 13.70 1.53
CA SER A 64 -15.69 12.66 0.91
C SER A 64 -15.03 12.01 -0.31
N ASP A 65 -14.25 12.76 -1.10
CA ASP A 65 -13.52 12.25 -2.26
C ASP A 65 -12.22 11.56 -1.88
N ALA A 66 -11.70 11.86 -0.68
CA ALA A 66 -10.46 11.32 -0.15
C ALA A 66 -10.44 9.79 -0.26
N ARG A 67 -11.44 9.08 0.27
CA ARG A 67 -11.43 7.60 0.25
C ARG A 67 -11.37 6.99 -1.15
N HIS A 68 -11.99 7.64 -2.13
CA HIS A 68 -11.99 7.10 -3.50
C HIS A 68 -10.62 7.24 -4.18
N PHE A 69 -9.87 8.29 -3.84
CA PHE A 69 -8.59 8.60 -4.47
C PHE A 69 -7.37 8.37 -3.58
N ASP A 70 -7.54 8.04 -2.29
CA ASP A 70 -6.44 7.97 -1.31
C ASP A 70 -5.37 6.97 -1.73
N ILE A 71 -5.76 5.76 -2.16
CA ILE A 71 -4.81 4.75 -2.67
C ILE A 71 -3.96 5.32 -3.82
N LEU A 72 -4.58 6.00 -4.79
CA LEU A 72 -3.89 6.58 -5.93
C LEU A 72 -3.03 7.77 -5.51
N GLN A 73 -3.53 8.65 -4.64
CA GLN A 73 -2.80 9.81 -4.14
C GLN A 73 -1.54 9.39 -3.38
N GLN A 74 -1.67 8.47 -2.42
CA GLN A 74 -0.56 7.98 -1.62
C GLN A 74 0.48 7.25 -2.50
N HIS A 75 0.02 6.48 -3.48
CA HIS A 75 0.92 5.86 -4.44
C HIS A 75 1.68 6.91 -5.27
N VAL A 76 1.00 7.92 -5.82
CA VAL A 76 1.64 9.00 -6.57
C VAL A 76 2.62 9.79 -5.69
N ALA A 77 2.24 10.11 -4.45
CA ALA A 77 3.10 10.79 -3.49
C ALA A 77 4.37 9.98 -3.18
N SER A 78 4.28 8.65 -3.09
CA SER A 78 5.45 7.80 -2.86
C SER A 78 6.49 7.89 -3.96
N HIS A 79 6.06 8.10 -5.21
CA HIS A 79 6.94 8.31 -6.35
C HIS A 79 7.46 9.75 -6.42
N VAL A 80 6.53 10.71 -6.44
CA VAL A 80 6.84 12.13 -6.69
C VAL A 80 7.67 12.74 -5.56
N ASN A 81 7.36 12.42 -4.30
CA ASN A 81 8.06 12.96 -3.14
C ASN A 81 9.18 12.02 -2.64
N ALA A 82 9.37 10.87 -3.29
CA ALA A 82 10.24 9.80 -2.80
C ALA A 82 9.93 9.42 -1.34
N ASP A 83 8.63 9.42 -0.99
CA ASP A 83 8.17 9.12 0.37
C ASP A 83 7.77 7.63 0.48
N PRO A 84 8.65 6.76 1.00
CA PRO A 84 8.32 5.35 1.19
C PRO A 84 7.16 5.12 2.16
N LEU A 85 6.84 6.08 3.04
CA LEU A 85 5.73 5.97 3.99
C LEU A 85 4.38 6.22 3.31
N ALA A 86 4.34 7.01 2.24
CA ALA A 86 3.16 7.12 1.40
C ALA A 86 2.84 5.79 0.71
N LEU A 87 3.85 5.00 0.32
CA LEU A 87 3.62 3.65 -0.21
C LEU A 87 2.99 2.72 0.83
N VAL A 88 3.40 2.86 2.10
CA VAL A 88 2.78 2.13 3.22
C VAL A 88 1.33 2.52 3.37
N ALA A 89 1.04 3.83 3.41
CA ALA A 89 -0.32 4.34 3.53
C ALA A 89 -1.22 3.83 2.40
N ALA A 90 -0.72 3.85 1.16
CA ALA A 90 -1.44 3.30 0.00
C ALA A 90 -1.79 1.81 0.17
N ARG A 91 -0.85 1.00 0.67
CA ARG A 91 -1.04 -0.43 0.92
C ARG A 91 -1.98 -0.71 2.09
N GLU A 92 -1.89 0.08 3.16
CA GLU A 92 -2.78 -0.04 4.31
C GLU A 92 -4.22 0.32 3.95
N GLU A 93 -4.42 1.41 3.21
CA GLU A 93 -5.74 1.79 2.71
C GLU A 93 -6.29 0.74 1.74
N LEU A 94 -5.48 0.22 0.82
CA LEU A 94 -5.88 -0.88 -0.06
C LEU A 94 -6.34 -2.12 0.73
N ALA A 95 -5.61 -2.49 1.78
CA ALA A 95 -5.97 -3.62 2.64
C ALA A 95 -7.26 -3.34 3.41
N ALA A 96 -7.41 -2.14 3.98
CA ALA A 96 -8.62 -1.75 4.72
C ALA A 96 -9.87 -1.75 3.81
N GLN A 97 -9.76 -1.21 2.60
CA GLN A 97 -10.85 -1.25 1.63
C GLN A 97 -11.18 -2.69 1.21
N ALA A 98 -10.18 -3.54 1.01
CA ALA A 98 -10.41 -4.96 0.68
C ALA A 98 -11.11 -5.72 1.83
N GLU A 99 -10.72 -5.47 3.08
CA GLU A 99 -11.37 -6.07 4.26
C GLU A 99 -12.83 -5.64 4.42
N ALA A 100 -13.15 -4.39 4.04
CA ALA A 100 -14.52 -3.87 4.07
C ALA A 100 -15.45 -4.51 3.02
N ILE A 101 -14.90 -5.18 1.99
CA ILE A 101 -15.70 -5.88 0.98
C ILE A 101 -16.06 -7.27 1.50
N GLU A 102 -17.31 -7.46 1.94
CA GLU A 102 -17.79 -8.74 2.51
C GLU A 102 -17.73 -9.89 1.49
N GLU A 103 -18.13 -9.64 0.24
CA GLU A 103 -18.21 -10.66 -0.81
C GLU A 103 -16.82 -11.07 -1.34
N PRO A 104 -16.41 -12.35 -1.21
CA PRO A 104 -15.06 -12.79 -1.58
C PRO A 104 -14.70 -12.54 -3.04
N GLU A 105 -15.64 -12.72 -3.97
CA GLU A 105 -15.42 -12.52 -5.40
C GLU A 105 -15.20 -11.05 -5.74
N LEU A 106 -15.97 -10.14 -5.12
CA LEU A 106 -15.76 -8.70 -5.29
C LEU A 106 -14.43 -8.25 -4.69
N ARG A 107 -14.04 -8.81 -3.54
CA ARG A 107 -12.74 -8.55 -2.92
C ARG A 107 -11.59 -9.02 -3.82
N HIS A 108 -11.72 -10.22 -4.40
CA HIS A 108 -10.76 -10.76 -5.36
C HIS A 108 -10.66 -9.87 -6.60
N ALA A 109 -11.79 -9.49 -7.21
CA ALA A 109 -11.82 -8.58 -8.34
C ALA A 109 -11.19 -7.22 -8.01
N PHE A 110 -11.46 -6.67 -6.84
CA PHE A 110 -10.89 -5.40 -6.37
C PHE A 110 -9.36 -5.46 -6.29
N LEU A 111 -8.79 -6.53 -5.73
CA LEU A 111 -7.34 -6.69 -5.58
C LEU A 111 -6.62 -7.00 -6.91
N HIS A 112 -7.25 -7.75 -7.81
CA HIS A 112 -6.56 -8.33 -8.97
C HIS A 112 -6.91 -7.71 -10.32
N ASN A 113 -8.11 -7.14 -10.49
CA ASN A 113 -8.54 -6.58 -11.78
C ASN A 113 -8.10 -5.12 -11.99
N ILE A 114 -7.74 -4.42 -10.91
CA ILE A 114 -7.23 -3.05 -10.97
C ILE A 114 -5.69 -3.12 -10.97
N PRO A 115 -4.99 -2.66 -12.03
CA PRO A 115 -3.54 -2.77 -12.13
C PRO A 115 -2.77 -2.17 -10.94
N LEU A 116 -3.19 -0.99 -10.48
CA LEU A 116 -2.60 -0.33 -9.30
C LEU A 116 -2.73 -1.20 -8.05
N HIS A 117 -3.88 -1.83 -7.82
CA HIS A 117 -4.10 -2.66 -6.64
C HIS A 117 -3.23 -3.91 -6.69
N ARG A 118 -3.07 -4.50 -7.88
CA ARG A 118 -2.18 -5.65 -8.09
C ARG A 118 -0.73 -5.28 -7.81
N GLU A 119 -0.28 -4.10 -8.26
CA GLU A 119 1.07 -3.60 -7.99
C GLU A 119 1.29 -3.37 -6.50
N LEU A 120 0.36 -2.69 -5.82
CA LEU A 120 0.46 -2.40 -4.39
C LEU A 120 0.37 -3.67 -3.52
N ALA A 121 -0.45 -4.64 -3.92
CA ALA A 121 -0.58 -5.93 -3.26
C ALA A 121 0.63 -6.86 -3.49
N ALA A 122 1.44 -6.58 -4.52
CA ALA A 122 2.65 -7.35 -4.74
C ALA A 122 3.72 -6.99 -3.69
N PRO A 123 4.46 -7.99 -3.18
CA PRO A 123 5.61 -7.72 -2.34
C PRO A 123 6.66 -6.94 -3.14
N PRO A 124 7.31 -5.91 -2.55
CA PRO A 124 8.28 -5.12 -3.29
C PRO A 124 9.53 -5.93 -3.63
N THR A 125 10.20 -5.52 -4.71
CA THR A 125 11.46 -6.11 -5.15
C THR A 125 12.50 -6.08 -4.03
N GLY A 126 13.16 -7.20 -3.79
CA GLY A 126 14.17 -7.34 -2.74
C GLY A 126 13.62 -7.69 -1.36
N SER A 127 12.30 -7.86 -1.22
CA SER A 127 11.71 -8.33 0.03
C SER A 127 12.11 -9.77 0.34
N ALA A 128 12.35 -10.06 1.61
CA ALA A 128 12.60 -11.41 2.09
C ALA A 128 11.26 -12.12 2.32
N ILE A 129 10.83 -12.90 1.32
CA ILE A 129 9.65 -13.76 1.42
C ILE A 129 10.09 -15.14 1.92
N VAL A 130 9.46 -15.60 3.00
CA VAL A 130 9.68 -16.94 3.56
C VAL A 130 8.39 -17.74 3.52
N SER A 131 8.51 -19.04 3.23
CA SER A 131 7.39 -19.98 3.35
C SER A 131 7.35 -20.57 4.75
N TRP A 132 6.22 -20.43 5.44
CA TRP A 132 6.01 -20.92 6.79
C TRP A 132 4.82 -21.86 6.88
N GLN A 133 4.88 -22.87 7.75
CA GLN A 133 3.73 -23.71 8.06
C GLN A 133 3.00 -23.13 9.27
N LEU A 134 1.78 -22.62 9.10
CA LEU A 134 1.00 -21.99 10.17
C LEU A 134 -0.31 -22.74 10.41
N PRO A 135 -0.89 -22.71 11.64
CA PRO A 135 -2.20 -23.28 11.89
C PRO A 135 -3.26 -22.68 10.95
N SER A 136 -4.16 -23.50 10.41
CA SER A 136 -5.32 -23.01 9.67
C SER A 136 -6.32 -22.36 10.61
N ARG A 137 -6.91 -21.25 10.16
CA ARG A 137 -7.99 -20.57 10.88
C ARG A 137 -9.29 -21.37 10.89
N GLU A 138 -9.57 -22.12 9.82
CA GLU A 138 -10.80 -22.91 9.68
C GLU A 138 -10.72 -24.27 10.38
N ARG A 139 -9.53 -24.87 10.42
CA ARG A 139 -9.32 -26.24 10.88
C ARG A 139 -8.12 -26.32 11.82
N ALA A 140 -8.39 -26.29 13.12
CA ALA A 140 -7.39 -26.25 14.20
C ALA A 140 -6.28 -27.31 14.11
N SER A 141 -6.55 -28.49 13.54
CA SER A 141 -5.57 -29.57 13.39
C SER A 141 -4.76 -29.54 12.09
N SER A 142 -5.06 -28.60 11.18
CA SER A 142 -4.38 -28.50 9.88
C SER A 142 -3.40 -27.32 9.86
N ARG A 143 -2.34 -27.46 9.05
CA ARG A 143 -1.40 -26.38 8.78
C ARG A 143 -1.48 -25.98 7.31
N LEU A 144 -1.29 -24.71 7.05
CA LEU A 144 -1.23 -24.11 5.73
C LEU A 144 0.16 -23.55 5.49
N THR A 145 0.65 -23.72 4.27
CA THR A 145 1.85 -23.02 3.81
C THR A 145 1.49 -21.58 3.51
N VAL A 146 2.08 -20.64 4.26
CA VAL A 146 1.88 -19.20 4.14
C VAL A 146 3.17 -18.55 3.67
N GLN A 147 3.06 -17.62 2.72
CA GLN A 147 4.15 -16.75 2.34
C GLN A 147 4.14 -15.50 3.22
N TRP A 148 5.26 -15.24 3.89
CA TRP A 148 5.43 -14.09 4.78
C TRP A 148 6.55 -13.17 4.30
N THR A 149 6.27 -11.87 4.26
CA THR A 149 7.25 -10.82 3.99
C THR A 149 7.90 -10.41 5.31
N VAL A 150 9.04 -11.01 5.63
CA VAL A 150 9.74 -10.75 6.90
C VAL A 150 10.52 -9.45 6.86
N ASP A 151 11.07 -9.10 5.70
CA ASP A 151 11.79 -7.86 5.45
C ASP A 151 11.29 -7.20 4.17
N ASP A 152 10.98 -5.90 4.26
CA ASP A 152 10.71 -5.00 3.14
C ASP A 152 11.68 -3.82 3.28
N PRO A 153 12.85 -3.84 2.62
CA PRO A 153 13.94 -2.92 2.95
C PRO A 153 13.58 -1.44 2.72
N LEU A 154 12.69 -1.15 1.77
CA LEU A 154 12.26 0.21 1.46
C LEU A 154 11.42 0.78 2.59
N VAL A 155 10.39 0.03 2.99
CA VAL A 155 9.42 0.45 3.99
C VAL A 155 10.01 0.33 5.40
N ASP A 156 10.63 -0.81 5.69
CA ASP A 156 11.17 -1.11 7.02
C ASP A 156 12.29 -0.13 7.37
N GLY A 157 13.12 0.27 6.40
CA GLY A 157 14.13 1.30 6.55
C GLY A 157 13.53 2.66 6.93
N ALA A 158 12.43 3.05 6.29
CA ALA A 158 11.74 4.31 6.56
C ALA A 158 11.10 4.34 7.97
N VAL A 159 10.40 3.28 8.34
CA VAL A 159 9.80 3.15 9.69
C VAL A 159 10.89 3.14 10.77
N LEU A 160 12.01 2.44 10.52
CA LEU A 160 13.14 2.43 11.45
C LEU A 160 13.73 3.82 11.66
N GLN A 161 13.92 4.59 10.58
CA GLN A 161 14.47 5.94 10.66
C GLN A 161 13.52 6.92 11.37
N ARG A 162 12.22 6.85 11.08
CA ARG A 162 11.22 7.79 11.63
C ARG A 162 10.87 7.48 13.08
N ASP A 163 10.58 6.21 13.38
CA ASP A 163 9.90 5.82 14.63
C ASP A 163 10.73 4.84 15.49
N GLY A 164 11.87 4.38 14.98
CA GLY A 164 12.81 3.53 15.69
C GLY A 164 12.46 2.04 15.73
N PRO A 165 13.31 1.22 16.40
CA PRO A 165 13.24 -0.24 16.30
C PRO A 165 11.97 -0.89 16.87
N ALA A 166 11.35 -0.28 17.88
CA ALA A 166 10.12 -0.79 18.45
C ALA A 166 8.93 -0.62 17.50
N ALA A 167 8.85 0.52 16.82
CA ALA A 167 7.85 0.77 15.80
C ALA A 167 8.06 -0.15 14.59
N LEU A 168 9.30 -0.31 14.11
CA LEU A 168 9.61 -1.26 13.05
C LEU A 168 9.10 -2.68 13.37
N ARG A 169 9.38 -3.18 14.57
CA ARG A 169 8.95 -4.54 14.95
C ARG A 169 7.44 -4.68 14.98
N ARG A 170 6.72 -3.67 15.49
CA ARG A 170 5.25 -3.64 15.50
C ARG A 170 4.67 -3.58 14.08
N PHE A 171 5.30 -2.78 13.22
CA PHE A 171 4.95 -2.69 11.82
C PHE A 171 5.09 -4.04 11.11
N ARG A 172 6.24 -4.71 11.27
CA ARG A 172 6.47 -6.07 10.75
C ARG A 172 5.45 -7.07 11.31
N LEU A 173 5.16 -7.00 12.61
CA LEU A 173 4.17 -7.86 13.27
C LEU A 173 2.78 -7.72 12.63
N GLN A 174 2.30 -6.48 12.42
CA GLN A 174 1.01 -6.24 11.76
C GLN A 174 0.99 -6.75 10.30
N ARG A 175 2.10 -6.61 9.57
CA ARG A 175 2.26 -7.16 8.22
C ARG A 175 2.10 -8.69 8.22
N LEU A 176 2.83 -9.41 9.07
CA LEU A 176 2.76 -10.88 9.15
C LEU A 176 1.35 -11.38 9.53
N LEU A 177 0.66 -10.67 10.43
CA LEU A 177 -0.72 -11.01 10.81
C LEU A 177 -1.69 -10.85 9.65
N ARG A 178 -1.62 -9.73 8.91
CA ARG A 178 -2.45 -9.50 7.72
C ARG A 178 -2.18 -10.55 6.64
N GLU A 179 -0.92 -10.83 6.35
CA GLU A 179 -0.54 -11.82 5.33
C GLU A 179 -1.00 -13.23 5.70
N ALA A 180 -0.92 -13.62 6.98
CA ALA A 180 -1.43 -14.90 7.46
C ALA A 180 -2.96 -14.96 7.35
N ALA A 181 -3.66 -13.90 7.78
CA ALA A 181 -5.11 -13.82 7.70
C ALA A 181 -5.62 -13.91 6.25
N ALA A 182 -4.95 -13.21 5.32
CA ALA A 182 -5.26 -13.24 3.89
C ALA A 182 -5.10 -14.64 3.27
N GLN A 183 -4.24 -15.47 3.86
CA GLN A 183 -3.98 -16.86 3.43
C GLN A 183 -4.75 -17.89 4.28
N GLY A 184 -5.68 -17.45 5.12
CA GLY A 184 -6.53 -18.34 5.94
C GLY A 184 -5.82 -19.00 7.11
N ALA A 185 -4.68 -18.46 7.54
CA ALA A 185 -3.91 -18.97 8.68
C ALA A 185 -4.10 -18.12 9.95
N ALA A 186 -3.83 -18.74 11.09
CA ALA A 186 -3.88 -18.15 12.42
C ALA A 186 -2.55 -18.43 13.14
N PRO A 187 -1.54 -17.54 13.03
CA PRO A 187 -0.23 -17.76 13.63
C PRO A 187 -0.28 -17.70 15.15
N THR A 188 0.57 -18.47 15.81
CA THR A 188 0.75 -18.39 17.27
C THR A 188 1.79 -17.33 17.65
N ASN A 189 1.81 -16.93 18.93
CA ASN A 189 2.87 -16.07 19.47
C ASN A 189 4.29 -16.63 19.22
N ASP A 190 4.45 -17.95 19.22
CA ASP A 190 5.76 -18.60 19.04
C ASP A 190 6.17 -18.62 17.55
N ASP A 191 5.21 -18.75 16.62
CA ASP A 191 5.46 -18.59 15.18
C ASP A 191 5.97 -17.17 14.86
N LEU A 192 5.29 -16.15 15.40
CA LEU A 192 5.65 -14.73 15.19
C LEU A 192 6.98 -14.36 15.86
N ALA A 193 7.24 -14.89 17.05
CA ALA A 193 8.50 -14.70 17.76
C ALA A 193 9.69 -15.24 16.95
N THR A 194 9.51 -16.43 16.34
CA THR A 194 10.51 -17.06 15.50
C THR A 194 10.72 -16.29 14.21
N ALA A 195 9.65 -15.91 13.51
CA ALA A 195 9.72 -15.14 12.26
C ALA A 195 10.41 -13.78 12.42
N LEU A 196 10.16 -13.10 13.54
CA LEU A 196 10.76 -11.79 13.84
C LEU A 196 12.07 -11.88 14.65
N ASN A 197 12.55 -13.09 14.96
CA ASN A 197 13.73 -13.34 15.79
C ASN A 197 13.72 -12.56 17.13
N VAL A 198 12.61 -12.64 17.86
CA VAL A 198 12.44 -12.02 19.19
C VAL A 198 11.82 -13.00 20.18
N SER A 199 11.80 -12.64 21.47
CA SER A 199 11.13 -13.47 22.47
C SER A 199 9.59 -13.41 22.33
N ARG A 200 8.91 -14.49 22.70
CA ARG A 200 7.44 -14.54 22.86
C ARG A 200 6.91 -13.41 23.74
N ARG A 201 7.62 -13.08 24.83
CA ARG A 201 7.27 -11.96 25.74
C ARG A 201 7.29 -10.62 25.01
N THR A 202 8.22 -10.43 24.08
CA THR A 202 8.29 -9.22 23.24
C THR A 202 7.07 -9.12 22.34
N ILE A 203 6.68 -10.22 21.67
CA ILE A 203 5.48 -10.27 20.82
C ILE A 203 4.22 -9.92 21.62
N GLN A 204 4.01 -10.55 22.78
CA GLN A 204 2.84 -10.25 23.62
C GLN A 204 2.76 -8.79 24.05
N ARG A 205 3.91 -8.16 24.37
CA ARG A 205 3.98 -6.74 24.72
C ARG A 205 3.61 -5.84 23.54
N ASP A 206 4.05 -6.20 22.33
CA ASP A 206 3.77 -5.43 21.12
C ASP A 206 2.32 -5.60 20.66
N LEU A 207 1.76 -6.81 20.70
CA LEU A 207 0.33 -7.06 20.47
C LEU A 207 -0.53 -6.21 21.39
N LYS A 208 -0.22 -6.20 22.70
CA LYS A 208 -0.91 -5.35 23.68
C LYS A 208 -0.79 -3.86 23.35
N SER A 209 0.38 -3.41 22.87
CA SER A 209 0.59 -2.00 22.47
C SER A 209 -0.22 -1.62 21.23
N LEU A 210 -0.53 -2.60 20.39
CA LEU A 210 -1.33 -2.45 19.17
C LEU A 210 -2.83 -2.71 19.39
N HIS A 211 -3.24 -3.09 20.60
CA HIS A 211 -4.61 -3.54 20.91
C HIS A 211 -5.07 -4.71 20.02
N LEU A 212 -4.15 -5.65 19.74
CA LEU A 212 -4.42 -6.86 18.99
C LEU A 212 -4.38 -8.08 19.92
N ASP A 213 -5.31 -9.01 19.72
CA ASP A 213 -5.37 -10.31 20.39
C ASP A 213 -5.29 -11.44 19.35
N LEU A 214 -4.67 -12.56 19.72
CA LEU A 214 -4.53 -13.78 18.91
C LEU A 214 -5.37 -14.92 19.46
#